data_AF-A0A5B7EVC3-F1
#
_entry.id   AF-A0A5B7EVC3-F1
#
_cell.length_a   1.000
_cell.length_b   1.000
_cell.length_c   1.000
_cell.angle_alpha   90.00
_cell.angle_beta   90.00
_cell.angle_gamma   90.00
#
_symmetry.space_group_name_H-M   'P 1'
#
loop_
_entity.id
_entity.type
_entity.pdbx_description
1 polymer ?
#
loop_
_entity_poly.entity_id
_entity_poly.type
_entity_poly.pdbx_seq_one_letter_code
_entity_poly.pdbx_strand_id
1 'polypeptide(L)'
;MEEMWSNEFEEKLSQTISHPDCPQLYTRVGNQCLSVFFIGNSDCPEKYRRSVINAFVKRALTHSSTWKSITELRRVSQLLTSNGYPQKDIDDVIRRRMDAFMSENKLKTEEPSITLYYKNTMSTAHKEDEKAIKKIINNNVTPTRANTRLNLVIYYKSHKTANLIMKNSCLPPVSPLQKVNVVYQHKCTVGDCNHLNSRYIGFTTTTQSKRITAHLQDGAIRRHYVSEHFLLVRRQHIEKNTEILEKVNDIKRLKMTEAILIYFEEPTIYIQQQPEVSLPSKQPPPGRKQAVS
;
A
#
# COMPACT_ATOMS: atom_id res chain seq x y z
N MET A 1 5.75 -34.67 -20.64
CA MET A 1 5.42 -34.73 -19.20
C MET A 1 4.12 -33.95 -19.02
N GLU A 2 3.10 -34.34 -19.77
CA GLU A 2 1.73 -33.84 -19.73
C GLU A 2 0.90 -35.04 -19.30
N GLU A 3 0.61 -35.14 -18.01
CA GLU A 3 -0.26 -36.18 -17.49
C GLU A 3 -1.47 -35.54 -16.81
N MET A 4 -2.62 -35.94 -17.33
CA MET A 4 -3.82 -36.28 -16.56
C MET A 4 -4.32 -35.25 -15.56
N TRP A 5 -4.98 -34.21 -16.08
CA TRP A 5 -6.16 -33.70 -15.39
C TRP A 5 -7.30 -34.65 -15.77
N SER A 6 -7.64 -35.59 -14.89
CA SER A 6 -8.71 -36.56 -15.16
C SER A 6 -10.01 -35.81 -15.43
N ASN A 7 -10.79 -36.21 -16.44
CA ASN A 7 -12.13 -35.64 -16.73
C ASN A 7 -13.04 -35.60 -15.48
N GLU A 8 -12.82 -36.49 -14.52
CA GLU A 8 -13.49 -36.53 -13.21
C GLU A 8 -13.23 -35.27 -12.35
N PHE A 9 -12.06 -34.64 -12.50
CA PHE A 9 -11.70 -33.40 -11.79
C PHE A 9 -12.48 -32.22 -12.36
N GLU A 10 -12.54 -32.09 -13.69
CA GLU A 10 -13.29 -31.01 -14.36
C GLU A 10 -14.79 -31.12 -14.08
N GLU A 11 -15.33 -32.34 -14.03
CA GLU A 11 -16.73 -32.59 -13.72
C GLU A 11 -17.07 -32.23 -12.26
N LYS A 12 -16.24 -32.63 -11.29
CA LYS A 12 -16.41 -32.27 -9.87
C LYS A 12 -16.22 -30.77 -9.62
N LEU A 13 -15.27 -30.14 -10.31
CA LEU A 13 -15.06 -28.70 -10.25
C LEU A 13 -16.31 -27.95 -10.76
N SER A 14 -16.85 -28.39 -11.89
CA SER A 14 -18.04 -27.79 -12.50
C SER A 14 -19.27 -27.90 -11.61
N GLN A 15 -19.52 -29.08 -11.02
CA GLN A 15 -20.63 -29.29 -10.08
C GLN A 15 -20.50 -28.45 -8.80
N THR A 16 -19.28 -28.26 -8.31
CA THR A 16 -19.01 -27.47 -7.09
C THR A 16 -19.18 -25.96 -7.34
N ILE A 17 -18.80 -25.48 -8.52
CA ILE A 17 -18.92 -24.07 -8.92
C ILE A 17 -20.40 -23.68 -9.17
N SER A 18 -21.25 -24.62 -9.61
CA SER A 18 -22.66 -24.38 -9.93
C SER A 18 -23.64 -24.53 -8.76
N HIS A 19 -23.18 -24.79 -7.53
CA HIS A 19 -24.09 -25.12 -6.42
C HIS A 19 -24.95 -23.91 -5.98
N PRO A 20 -26.30 -24.01 -6.00
CA PRO A 20 -27.21 -22.89 -5.77
C PRO A 20 -27.19 -22.34 -4.33
N ASP A 21 -26.81 -23.15 -3.33
CA ASP A 21 -26.73 -22.74 -1.92
C ASP A 21 -25.42 -22.03 -1.53
N CYS A 22 -24.74 -21.34 -2.45
CA CYS A 22 -23.52 -20.60 -2.14
C CYS A 22 -23.84 -19.47 -1.11
N PRO A 23 -23.47 -19.62 0.19
CA PRO A 23 -23.84 -18.64 1.20
C PRO A 23 -23.12 -17.32 0.96
N GLN A 24 -23.69 -16.20 1.39
CA GLN A 24 -23.15 -14.82 1.31
C GLN A 24 -21.74 -14.60 1.96
N LEU A 25 -21.03 -15.67 2.31
CA LEU A 25 -19.81 -15.70 3.10
C LEU A 25 -18.53 -16.06 2.31
N TYR A 26 -18.59 -16.16 0.98
CA TYR A 26 -17.44 -16.46 0.13
C TYR A 26 -17.19 -15.38 -0.93
N THR A 27 -15.91 -15.08 -1.18
CA THR A 27 -15.45 -14.10 -2.18
C THR A 27 -15.88 -14.51 -3.58
N ARG A 28 -16.78 -13.73 -4.19
CA ARG A 28 -17.19 -13.87 -5.59
C ARG A 28 -16.18 -13.19 -6.51
N VAL A 29 -15.83 -13.84 -7.62
CA VAL A 29 -15.19 -13.19 -8.77
C VAL A 29 -16.18 -13.27 -9.93
N GLY A 30 -16.86 -12.15 -10.22
CA GLY A 30 -17.95 -12.11 -11.20
C GLY A 30 -19.17 -12.95 -10.77
N ASN A 31 -19.74 -13.71 -11.70
CA ASN A 31 -20.94 -14.53 -11.49
C ASN A 31 -20.62 -15.96 -10.98
N GLN A 32 -19.36 -16.26 -10.70
CA GLN A 32 -18.91 -17.61 -10.34
C GLN A 32 -18.47 -17.66 -8.87
N CYS A 33 -18.99 -18.64 -8.12
CA CYS A 33 -18.49 -18.97 -6.79
C CYS A 33 -17.18 -19.75 -6.96
N LEU A 34 -16.04 -19.06 -6.89
CA LEU A 34 -14.72 -19.68 -6.91
C LEU A 34 -14.44 -20.27 -5.51
N SER A 35 -14.98 -21.46 -5.24
CA SER A 35 -14.58 -22.30 -4.10
C SER A 35 -13.47 -23.27 -4.54
N VAL A 36 -12.40 -22.75 -5.15
CA VAL A 36 -11.22 -23.53 -5.62
C VAL A 36 -10.42 -24.19 -4.47
N PHE A 37 -10.89 -24.09 -3.23
CA PHE A 37 -10.17 -24.53 -2.03
C PHE A 37 -10.71 -25.81 -1.37
N PHE A 38 -11.58 -26.57 -2.04
CA PHE A 38 -12.37 -27.64 -1.41
C PHE A 38 -12.19 -29.04 -1.98
N ILE A 39 -11.00 -29.42 -2.47
CA ILE A 39 -10.77 -30.81 -2.86
C ILE A 39 -9.70 -31.41 -1.94
N GLY A 40 -10.13 -32.18 -0.93
CA GLY A 40 -9.25 -32.88 0.01
C GLY A 40 -8.39 -33.96 -0.66
N ASN A 41 -8.81 -34.42 -1.84
CA ASN A 41 -8.08 -35.32 -2.73
C ASN A 41 -7.10 -34.60 -3.69
N SER A 42 -7.02 -33.26 -3.65
CA SER A 42 -6.03 -32.53 -4.44
C SER A 42 -4.63 -32.69 -3.84
N ASP A 43 -3.61 -32.48 -4.67
CA ASP A 43 -2.19 -32.56 -4.29
C ASP A 43 -1.76 -31.34 -3.44
N CYS A 44 -2.46 -31.15 -2.32
CA CYS A 44 -2.32 -30.00 -1.43
C CYS A 44 -1.56 -30.40 -0.16
N PRO A 45 -0.66 -29.52 0.36
CA PRO A 45 0.11 -29.81 1.56
C PRO A 45 -0.78 -30.17 2.76
N GLU A 46 -0.38 -31.16 3.55
CA GLU A 46 -1.13 -31.61 4.74
C GLU A 46 -1.42 -30.46 5.74
N LYS A 47 -0.48 -29.51 5.87
CA LYS A 47 -0.66 -28.30 6.68
C LYS A 47 -1.84 -27.46 6.21
N TYR A 48 -2.04 -27.35 4.90
CA TYR A 48 -3.14 -26.62 4.30
C TYR A 48 -4.47 -27.31 4.61
N ARG A 49 -4.56 -28.63 4.37
CA ARG A 49 -5.75 -29.44 4.68
C ARG A 49 -6.17 -29.31 6.14
N ARG A 50 -5.21 -29.46 7.07
CA ARG A 50 -5.46 -29.28 8.51
C ARG A 50 -5.89 -27.85 8.85
N SER A 51 -5.35 -26.83 8.17
CA SER A 51 -5.75 -25.43 8.41
C SER A 51 -7.21 -25.18 8.02
N VAL A 52 -7.66 -25.76 6.90
CA VAL A 52 -9.06 -25.65 6.45
C VAL A 52 -10.00 -26.30 7.47
N ILE A 53 -9.75 -27.55 7.85
CA ILE A 53 -10.54 -28.27 8.87
C ILE A 53 -10.60 -27.45 10.18
N ASN A 54 -9.45 -26.95 10.65
CA ASN A 54 -9.36 -26.14 11.85
C ASN A 54 -10.21 -24.86 11.78
N ALA A 55 -10.26 -24.19 10.63
CA ALA A 55 -11.02 -22.96 10.46
C ALA A 55 -12.53 -23.22 10.57
N PHE A 56 -13.01 -24.28 9.92
CA PHE A 56 -14.42 -24.68 9.97
C PHE A 56 -14.86 -25.11 11.36
N VAL A 57 -14.09 -25.98 12.01
CA VAL A 57 -14.38 -26.45 13.38
C VAL A 57 -14.35 -25.30 14.38
N LYS A 58 -13.36 -24.40 14.27
CA LYS A 58 -13.30 -23.19 15.12
C LYS A 58 -14.54 -22.31 14.93
N ARG A 59 -14.96 -22.08 13.68
CA ARG A 59 -16.14 -21.25 13.37
C ARG A 59 -17.41 -21.88 13.94
N ALA A 60 -17.58 -23.20 13.77
CA ALA A 60 -18.71 -23.94 14.31
C ALA A 60 -18.80 -23.82 15.84
N LEU A 61 -17.69 -23.96 16.55
CA LEU A 61 -17.64 -23.82 18.01
C LEU A 61 -17.82 -22.37 18.49
N THR A 62 -17.31 -21.38 17.76
CA THR A 62 -17.39 -19.96 18.17
C THR A 62 -18.80 -19.38 18.01
N HIS A 63 -19.51 -19.74 16.93
CA HIS A 63 -20.81 -19.14 16.61
C HIS A 63 -22.00 -19.98 17.08
N SER A 64 -21.78 -21.18 17.62
CA SER A 64 -22.85 -22.03 18.11
C SER A 64 -22.91 -21.99 19.63
N SER A 65 -24.07 -21.60 20.16
CA SER A 65 -24.22 -21.26 21.58
C SER A 65 -24.19 -22.45 22.56
N THR A 66 -24.53 -23.68 22.15
CA THR A 66 -24.11 -24.96 22.81
C THR A 66 -24.77 -26.17 22.14
N TRP A 67 -26.09 -26.18 21.91
CA TRP A 67 -26.76 -27.33 21.28
C TRP A 67 -26.63 -27.35 19.74
N LYS A 68 -26.66 -26.17 19.10
CA LYS A 68 -26.38 -26.02 17.66
C LYS A 68 -24.94 -26.40 17.30
N SER A 69 -24.03 -26.45 18.27
CA SER A 69 -22.62 -26.75 18.01
C SER A 69 -22.43 -28.18 17.51
N ILE A 70 -23.19 -29.13 18.05
CA ILE A 70 -23.13 -30.54 17.66
C ILE A 70 -23.73 -30.75 16.28
N THR A 71 -24.84 -30.07 15.95
CA THR A 71 -25.46 -30.13 14.62
C THR A 71 -24.58 -29.50 13.55
N GLU A 72 -23.97 -28.34 13.84
CA GLU A 72 -23.07 -27.67 12.92
C GLU A 72 -21.75 -28.42 12.73
N LEU A 73 -21.20 -29.04 13.78
CA LEU A 73 -20.01 -29.91 13.65
C LEU A 73 -20.30 -31.13 12.77
N ARG A 74 -21.49 -31.73 12.89
CA ARG A 74 -21.92 -32.83 12.02
C ARG A 74 -22.05 -32.40 10.56
N ARG A 75 -22.63 -31.22 10.32
CA ARG A 75 -22.74 -30.63 8.98
C ARG A 75 -21.37 -30.34 8.38
N VAL A 76 -20.46 -29.75 9.16
CA VAL A 76 -19.07 -29.49 8.76
C VAL A 76 -18.33 -30.79 8.45
N SER A 77 -18.49 -31.83 9.27
CA SER A 77 -17.90 -33.14 8.99
C SER A 77 -18.43 -33.71 7.68
N GLN A 78 -19.75 -33.70 7.45
CA GLN A 78 -20.35 -34.19 6.21
C GLN A 78 -19.82 -33.44 4.98
N LEU A 79 -19.71 -32.11 5.06
CA LEU A 79 -19.20 -31.27 3.99
C LEU A 79 -17.71 -31.53 3.70
N LEU A 80 -16.89 -31.78 4.71
CA LEU A 80 -15.48 -32.08 4.51
C LEU A 80 -15.29 -33.50 3.95
N THR A 81 -16.09 -34.47 4.41
CA THR A 81 -16.06 -35.84 3.89
C THR A 81 -16.53 -35.90 2.44
N SER A 82 -17.60 -35.17 2.07
CA SER A 82 -18.06 -35.09 0.67
C SER A 82 -17.02 -34.47 -0.26
N ASN A 83 -16.12 -33.64 0.29
CA ASN A 83 -15.03 -32.99 -0.43
C ASN A 83 -13.72 -33.80 -0.42
N GLY A 84 -13.75 -35.06 0.02
CA GLY A 84 -12.58 -35.96 -0.03
C GLY A 84 -11.57 -35.76 1.10
N TYR A 85 -11.94 -35.14 2.22
CA TYR A 85 -11.06 -35.09 3.39
C TYR A 85 -11.16 -36.40 4.20
N PRO A 86 -10.04 -36.96 4.70
CA PRO A 86 -10.08 -38.17 5.52
C PRO A 86 -10.85 -37.95 6.83
N GLN A 87 -11.83 -38.82 7.12
CA GLN A 87 -12.64 -38.74 8.35
C GLN A 87 -11.78 -38.71 9.62
N LYS A 88 -10.68 -39.48 9.64
CA LYS A 88 -9.74 -39.54 10.78
C LYS A 88 -9.17 -38.17 11.12
N ASP A 89 -8.78 -37.37 10.12
CA ASP A 89 -8.21 -36.03 10.34
C ASP A 89 -9.26 -35.04 10.83
N ILE A 90 -10.50 -35.18 10.37
CA ILE A 90 -11.62 -34.36 10.80
C ILE A 90 -11.93 -34.60 12.28
N ASP A 91 -12.11 -35.87 12.66
CA ASP A 91 -12.45 -36.27 14.03
C ASP A 91 -11.35 -35.88 15.03
N ASP A 92 -10.08 -36.03 14.63
CA ASP A 92 -8.93 -35.61 15.42
C ASP A 92 -8.93 -34.11 15.72
N VAL A 93 -9.23 -33.28 14.70
CA VAL A 93 -9.28 -31.82 14.86
C VAL A 93 -10.48 -31.42 15.70
N ILE A 94 -11.64 -32.07 15.52
CA ILE A 94 -12.84 -31.82 16.33
C ILE A 94 -12.54 -32.11 17.81
N ARG A 95 -11.98 -33.29 18.12
CA ARG A 95 -11.67 -33.69 19.50
C ARG A 95 -10.75 -32.70 20.18
N ARG A 96 -9.60 -32.40 19.57
CA ARG A 96 -8.62 -31.44 20.12
C ARG A 96 -9.22 -30.07 20.39
N ARG A 97 -10.15 -29.62 19.53
CA ARG A 97 -10.80 -28.31 19.68
C ARG A 97 -11.91 -28.31 20.72
N MET A 98 -12.67 -29.38 20.85
CA MET A 98 -13.65 -29.52 21.93
C MET A 98 -12.96 -29.55 23.28
N ASP A 99 -11.86 -30.30 23.43
CA ASP A 99 -11.08 -30.35 24.66
C ASP A 99 -10.52 -28.96 25.04
N ALA A 100 -9.96 -28.24 24.06
CA ALA A 100 -9.47 -26.88 24.25
C ALA A 100 -10.60 -25.92 24.66
N PHE A 101 -11.74 -25.96 23.99
CA PHE A 101 -12.89 -25.10 24.28
C PHE A 101 -13.47 -25.35 25.68
N MET A 102 -13.54 -26.62 26.10
CA MET A 102 -13.98 -26.98 27.45
C MET A 102 -12.97 -26.55 28.52
N SER A 103 -11.67 -26.52 28.20
CA SER A 103 -10.62 -26.04 29.09
C SER A 103 -10.56 -24.51 29.22
N GLU A 104 -10.82 -23.76 28.13
CA GLU A 104 -10.79 -22.29 28.10
C GLU A 104 -11.95 -21.66 28.88
N ASN A 105 -13.08 -22.35 29.03
CA ASN A 105 -14.24 -21.90 29.81
C ASN A 105 -14.06 -22.06 31.33
N LYS A 106 -12.93 -22.58 31.83
CA LYS A 106 -12.59 -22.46 33.26
C LYS A 106 -12.24 -20.99 33.56
N LEU A 107 -13.22 -20.29 34.11
CA LEU A 107 -13.21 -18.92 34.64
C LEU A 107 -11.80 -18.37 34.92
N LYS A 108 -11.31 -17.47 34.05
CA LYS A 108 -10.21 -16.58 34.39
C LYS A 108 -10.74 -15.57 35.41
N THR A 109 -10.33 -15.68 36.66
CA THR A 109 -10.53 -14.64 37.67
C THR A 109 -9.75 -13.41 37.21
N GLU A 110 -10.44 -12.39 36.69
CA GLU A 110 -9.80 -11.19 36.15
C GLU A 110 -9.27 -10.33 37.30
N GLU A 111 -7.98 -10.46 37.60
CA GLU A 111 -7.28 -9.46 38.40
C GLU A 111 -7.29 -8.11 37.66
N PRO A 112 -7.50 -6.97 38.35
CA PRO A 112 -7.52 -5.67 37.70
C PRO A 112 -6.14 -5.41 37.09
N SER A 113 -6.09 -5.30 35.75
CA SER A 113 -4.84 -5.06 35.01
C SER A 113 -4.89 -3.75 34.24
N ILE A 114 -3.81 -2.96 34.31
CA ILE A 114 -3.63 -1.75 33.51
C ILE A 114 -2.84 -2.15 32.26
N THR A 115 -3.43 -1.94 31.09
CA THR A 115 -2.78 -2.26 29.81
C THR A 115 -2.11 -1.03 29.22
N LEU A 116 -0.79 -1.06 29.03
CA LEU A 116 -0.02 -0.06 28.32
C LEU A 116 0.19 -0.47 26.86
N TYR A 117 0.04 0.49 25.95
CA TYR A 117 0.26 0.27 24.52
C TYR A 117 1.50 1.00 24.06
N TYR A 118 2.45 0.28 23.46
CA TYR A 118 3.67 0.85 22.90
C TYR A 118 3.80 0.51 21.42
N LYS A 119 3.99 1.54 20.59
CA LYS A 119 4.20 1.39 19.15
C LYS A 119 5.69 1.26 18.87
N ASN A 120 6.15 0.08 18.46
CA ASN A 120 7.55 -0.13 18.10
C ASN A 120 7.76 -0.16 16.57
N THR A 121 8.97 0.14 16.13
CA THR A 121 9.43 -0.04 14.74
C THR A 121 9.99 -1.45 14.57
N MET A 122 9.64 -2.12 13.47
CA MET A 122 10.11 -3.48 13.20
C MET A 122 11.57 -3.45 12.71
N SER A 123 12.52 -3.56 13.63
CA SER A 123 13.95 -3.74 13.35
C SER A 123 14.29 -5.23 13.17
N THR A 124 15.47 -5.55 12.62
CA THR A 124 15.99 -6.92 12.60
C THR A 124 16.18 -7.49 14.01
N ALA A 125 16.42 -6.62 15.00
CA ALA A 125 16.60 -6.93 16.41
C ALA A 125 15.33 -6.69 17.27
N HIS A 126 14.13 -6.66 16.69
CA HIS A 126 12.88 -6.29 17.40
C HIS A 126 12.64 -7.08 18.70
N LYS A 127 13.10 -8.33 18.80
CA LYS A 127 13.00 -9.15 20.02
C LYS A 127 13.87 -8.63 21.17
N GLU A 128 15.05 -8.10 20.85
CA GLU A 128 15.95 -7.48 21.84
C GLU A 128 15.36 -6.14 22.30
N ASP A 129 14.84 -5.36 21.35
CA ASP A 129 14.14 -4.11 21.64
C ASP A 129 12.94 -4.35 22.57
N GLU A 130 12.11 -5.37 22.30
CA GLU A 130 10.99 -5.74 23.18
C GLU A 130 11.43 -6.09 24.60
N LYS A 131 12.53 -6.84 24.74
CA LYS A 131 13.09 -7.19 26.05
C LYS A 131 13.59 -5.95 26.79
N ALA A 132 14.29 -5.06 26.09
CA ALA A 132 14.78 -3.81 26.64
C ALA A 132 13.63 -2.91 27.11
N ILE A 133 12.59 -2.74 26.30
CA ILE A 133 11.41 -1.93 26.62
C ILE A 133 10.67 -2.52 27.84
N LYS A 134 10.44 -3.83 27.87
CA LYS A 134 9.83 -4.51 29.04
C LYS A 134 10.66 -4.28 30.30
N LYS A 135 11.98 -4.38 30.21
CA LYS A 135 12.89 -4.15 31.34
C LYS A 135 12.83 -2.70 31.83
N ILE A 136 12.83 -1.73 30.91
CA ILE A 136 12.72 -0.30 31.25
C ILE A 136 11.41 -0.01 31.98
N ILE A 137 10.29 -0.51 31.47
CA ILE A 137 8.98 -0.25 32.07
C ILE A 137 8.86 -0.92 33.44
N ASN A 138 9.29 -2.18 33.58
CA ASN A 138 9.24 -2.88 34.86
C ASN A 138 10.14 -2.22 35.93
N ASN A 139 11.27 -1.62 35.52
CA ASN A 139 12.19 -0.97 36.46
C ASN A 139 11.73 0.43 36.88
N ASN A 140 11.02 1.17 36.01
CA ASN A 140 10.68 2.57 36.24
C ASN A 140 9.20 2.81 36.59
N VAL A 141 8.32 1.84 36.37
CA VAL A 141 6.87 2.01 36.55
C VAL A 141 6.37 1.04 37.61
N THR A 142 6.00 1.58 38.76
CA THR A 142 5.31 0.85 39.82
C THR A 142 3.85 1.32 39.89
N PRO A 143 2.86 0.41 39.81
CA PRO A 143 1.45 0.77 40.00
C PRO A 143 1.21 1.39 41.38
N THR A 144 0.40 2.44 41.45
CA THR A 144 0.03 3.08 42.73
C THR A 144 -0.79 2.15 43.64
N ARG A 145 -1.46 1.15 43.06
CA ARG A 145 -2.22 0.12 43.80
C ARG A 145 -1.49 -1.21 43.72
N ALA A 146 -1.18 -1.80 44.89
CA ALA A 146 -0.43 -3.06 44.99
C ALA A 146 -1.12 -4.26 44.32
N ASN A 147 -2.43 -4.17 44.08
CA ASN A 147 -3.23 -5.28 43.53
C ASN A 147 -3.46 -5.18 42.02
N THR A 148 -2.75 -4.29 41.32
CA THR A 148 -2.95 -4.06 39.88
C THR A 148 -1.74 -4.53 39.08
N ARG A 149 -1.94 -5.47 38.15
CA ARG A 149 -0.86 -5.92 37.25
C ARG A 149 -0.75 -4.98 36.05
N LEU A 150 0.48 -4.71 35.63
CA LEU A 150 0.77 -3.92 34.44
C LEU A 150 1.01 -4.86 33.24
N ASN A 151 0.22 -4.71 32.19
CA ASN A 151 0.34 -5.49 30.96
C ASN A 151 0.83 -4.58 29.82
N LEU A 152 2.00 -4.86 29.25
CA LEU A 152 2.54 -4.10 28.14
C LEU A 152 2.26 -4.81 26.81
N VAL A 153 1.45 -4.18 25.96
CA VAL A 153 1.17 -4.63 24.59
C VAL A 153 2.02 -3.81 23.62
N ILE A 154 3.07 -4.43 23.10
CA ILE A 154 3.90 -3.86 22.04
C ILE A 154 3.27 -4.24 20.70
N TYR A 155 2.93 -3.24 19.89
CA TYR A 155 2.34 -3.47 18.58
C TYR A 155 3.16 -2.83 17.46
N TYR A 156 3.11 -3.49 16.30
CA TYR A 156 3.83 -3.08 15.10
C TYR A 156 2.83 -2.66 14.03
N LYS A 157 3.04 -1.49 13.42
CA LYS A 157 2.29 -1.12 12.22
C LYS A 157 3.02 -1.74 11.03
N SER A 158 2.45 -2.77 10.41
CA SER A 158 3.02 -3.33 9.19
C SER A 158 3.02 -2.27 8.08
N HIS A 159 4.14 -2.12 7.36
CA HIS A 159 4.19 -1.31 6.14
C HIS A 159 3.55 -2.01 4.93
N LYS A 160 2.92 -3.18 5.10
CA LYS A 160 2.76 -4.15 4.00
C LYS A 160 1.33 -4.46 3.56
N THR A 161 0.26 -4.10 4.26
CA THR A 161 -1.08 -4.34 3.67
C THR A 161 -1.39 -3.43 2.47
N ALA A 162 -1.05 -2.14 2.54
CA ALA A 162 -1.26 -1.21 1.41
C ALA A 162 -0.36 -1.47 0.20
N ASN A 163 0.76 -2.16 0.39
CA ASN A 163 1.71 -2.53 -0.68
C ASN A 163 1.47 -3.94 -1.23
N LEU A 164 0.76 -4.82 -0.50
CA LEU A 164 0.36 -6.15 -0.96
C LEU A 164 -0.91 -6.14 -1.81
N ILE A 165 -1.73 -5.09 -1.71
CA ILE A 165 -2.82 -4.87 -2.65
C ILE A 165 -2.17 -4.48 -3.98
N MET A 166 -2.18 -5.42 -4.91
CA MET A 166 -1.80 -5.19 -6.30
C MET A 166 -2.50 -3.93 -6.78
N LYS A 167 -1.76 -2.84 -6.99
CA LYS A 167 -2.25 -1.63 -7.65
C LYS A 167 -2.41 -1.90 -9.14
N ASN A 168 -3.12 -2.97 -9.50
CA ASN A 168 -3.71 -3.11 -10.82
C ASN A 168 -4.76 -2.01 -10.91
N SER A 169 -4.31 -0.84 -11.33
CA SER A 169 -5.17 0.15 -11.89
C SER A 169 -5.85 -0.51 -13.09
N CYS A 170 -7.09 -0.96 -12.93
CA CYS A 170 -7.95 -1.34 -14.05
C CYS A 170 -8.30 -0.15 -14.95
N LEU A 171 -7.78 1.05 -14.64
CA LEU A 171 -7.91 2.22 -15.48
C LEU A 171 -7.02 2.05 -16.72
N PRO A 172 -7.53 2.44 -17.90
CA PRO A 172 -6.75 2.42 -19.13
C PRO A 172 -5.46 3.24 -18.98
N PRO A 173 -4.41 2.91 -19.74
CA PRO A 173 -3.19 3.70 -19.76
C PRO A 173 -3.51 5.15 -20.10
N VAL A 174 -3.16 6.07 -19.20
CA VAL A 174 -3.39 7.50 -19.38
C VAL A 174 -2.47 8.07 -20.46
N SER A 175 -3.00 8.99 -21.26
CA SER A 175 -2.20 9.70 -22.27
C SER A 175 -1.07 10.49 -21.60
N PRO A 176 0.06 10.74 -22.30
CA PRO A 176 1.20 11.48 -21.73
C PRO A 176 0.78 12.80 -21.08
N LEU A 177 -0.11 13.56 -21.73
CA LEU A 177 -0.60 14.85 -21.26
C LEU A 177 -1.40 14.79 -19.95
N GLN A 178 -1.97 13.62 -19.63
CA GLN A 178 -2.73 13.38 -18.39
C GLN A 178 -1.86 12.86 -17.25
N LYS A 179 -0.58 12.58 -17.50
CA LYS A 179 0.33 12.13 -16.44
C LYS A 179 0.58 13.27 -15.44
N VAL A 180 0.64 12.88 -14.15
CA VAL A 180 0.92 13.74 -12.99
C VAL A 180 2.22 13.30 -12.34
N ASN A 181 2.84 14.19 -11.55
CA ASN A 181 4.09 13.94 -10.84
C ASN A 181 5.21 13.49 -11.79
N VAL A 182 5.44 14.31 -12.82
CA VAL A 182 6.42 14.04 -13.87
C VAL A 182 7.45 15.16 -13.94
N VAL A 183 8.68 14.78 -14.23
CA VAL A 183 9.71 15.68 -14.72
C VAL A 183 9.69 15.61 -16.24
N TYR A 184 9.65 16.77 -16.89
CA TYR A 184 9.53 16.87 -18.34
C TYR A 184 10.57 17.85 -18.88
N GLN A 185 10.90 17.66 -20.15
CA GLN A 185 11.79 18.52 -20.91
C GLN A 185 11.06 19.08 -22.12
N HIS A 186 11.25 20.37 -22.39
CA HIS A 186 10.82 21.00 -23.63
C HIS A 186 12.04 21.43 -24.45
N LYS A 187 12.06 21.12 -25.75
CA LYS A 187 13.13 21.51 -26.68
C LYS A 187 12.62 22.58 -27.63
N CYS A 188 13.36 23.67 -27.80
CA CYS A 188 13.06 24.66 -28.83
C CYS A 188 13.61 24.19 -30.18
N THR A 189 12.75 24.10 -31.19
CA THR A 189 13.12 23.64 -32.54
C THR A 189 13.15 24.77 -33.57
N VAL A 190 13.04 26.03 -33.13
CA VAL A 190 12.94 27.20 -34.02
C VAL A 190 14.31 27.82 -34.25
N GLY A 191 14.69 27.97 -35.53
CA GLY A 191 15.90 28.68 -35.95
C GLY A 191 17.18 28.15 -35.29
N ASP A 192 18.06 29.07 -34.86
CA ASP A 192 19.37 28.75 -34.29
C ASP A 192 19.30 28.06 -32.92
N CYS A 193 18.15 28.15 -32.23
CA CYS A 193 17.94 27.46 -30.96
C CYS A 193 17.94 25.93 -31.08
N ASN A 194 17.67 25.41 -32.28
CA ASN A 194 17.75 23.97 -32.54
C ASN A 194 19.21 23.48 -32.50
N HIS A 195 20.16 24.29 -32.98
CA HIS A 195 21.59 23.96 -32.98
C HIS A 195 22.22 24.16 -31.60
N LEU A 196 21.75 25.14 -30.84
CA LEU A 196 22.20 25.42 -29.47
C LEU A 196 21.60 24.48 -28.43
N ASN A 197 20.76 23.52 -28.84
CA ASN A 197 20.08 22.57 -27.97
C ASN A 197 19.31 23.26 -26.83
N SER A 198 18.63 24.35 -27.17
CA SER A 198 17.92 25.18 -26.21
C SER A 198 16.76 24.41 -25.61
N ARG A 199 16.87 24.10 -24.32
CA ARG A 199 15.95 23.22 -23.60
C ARG A 199 15.50 23.84 -22.29
N TYR A 200 14.31 23.45 -21.87
CA TYR A 200 13.72 23.76 -20.57
C TYR A 200 13.44 22.45 -19.83
N ILE A 201 13.81 22.37 -18.56
CA ILE A 201 13.50 21.24 -17.70
C ILE A 201 12.63 21.75 -16.55
N GLY A 202 11.55 21.04 -16.25
CA GLY A 202 10.71 21.35 -15.10
C GLY A 202 9.93 20.14 -14.59
N PHE A 203 9.50 20.18 -13.33
CA PHE A 203 8.52 19.22 -12.82
C PHE A 203 7.09 19.78 -12.77
N THR A 204 6.12 18.88 -12.66
CA THR A 204 4.74 19.21 -12.32
C THR A 204 4.13 18.17 -11.40
N THR A 205 3.43 18.64 -10.36
CA THR A 205 2.55 17.80 -9.52
C THR A 205 1.14 17.71 -10.10
N THR A 206 0.74 18.68 -10.92
CA THR A 206 -0.50 18.66 -11.70
C THR A 206 -0.33 17.92 -13.03
N THR A 207 -1.39 17.76 -13.81
CA THR A 207 -1.29 17.14 -15.15
C THR A 207 -0.38 17.96 -16.06
N GLN A 208 0.40 17.28 -16.90
CA GLN A 208 1.26 17.93 -17.89
C GLN A 208 0.50 18.92 -18.77
N SER A 209 -0.74 18.58 -19.17
CA SER A 209 -1.67 19.46 -19.89
C SER A 209 -1.93 20.80 -19.18
N LYS A 210 -2.18 20.78 -17.86
CA LYS A 210 -2.38 22.01 -17.07
C LYS A 210 -1.10 22.83 -16.99
N ARG A 211 0.05 22.17 -16.80
CA ARG A 211 1.35 22.84 -16.73
C ARG A 211 1.73 23.50 -18.06
N ILE A 212 1.46 22.86 -19.20
CA ILE A 212 1.66 23.45 -20.53
C ILE A 212 0.76 24.69 -20.70
N THR A 213 -0.48 24.62 -20.24
CA THR A 213 -1.40 25.77 -20.27
C THR A 213 -0.85 26.94 -19.45
N ALA A 214 -0.29 26.67 -18.27
CA ALA A 214 0.37 27.69 -17.45
C ALA A 214 1.59 28.31 -18.16
N HIS A 215 2.37 27.50 -18.88
CA HIS A 215 3.50 28.01 -19.67
C HIS A 215 3.08 28.94 -20.82
N LEU A 216 1.88 28.75 -21.38
CA LEU A 216 1.31 29.66 -22.40
C LEU A 216 0.84 30.99 -21.81
N GLN A 217 0.46 31.03 -20.53
CA GLN A 217 -0.02 32.27 -19.91
C GLN A 217 1.15 33.16 -19.50
N ASP A 218 2.08 32.66 -18.70
CA ASP A 218 3.24 33.42 -18.22
C ASP A 218 4.42 32.49 -17.89
N GLY A 219 4.75 31.61 -18.83
CA GLY A 219 5.84 30.65 -18.68
C GLY A 219 7.20 31.16 -19.14
N ALA A 220 8.26 30.53 -18.61
CA ALA A 220 9.61 30.67 -19.17
C ALA A 220 9.65 30.30 -20.66
N ILE A 221 8.92 29.24 -21.07
CA ILE A 221 8.84 28.81 -22.46
C ILE A 221 8.24 29.93 -23.33
N ARG A 222 7.07 30.49 -22.97
CA ARG A 222 6.48 31.58 -23.74
C ARG A 222 7.40 32.80 -23.83
N ARG A 223 8.03 33.20 -22.72
CA ARG A 223 8.95 34.34 -22.70
C ARG A 223 10.11 34.14 -23.67
N HIS A 224 10.72 32.95 -23.69
CA HIS A 224 11.78 32.61 -24.63
C HIS A 224 11.34 32.71 -26.10
N TYR A 225 10.18 32.15 -26.48
CA TYR A 225 9.70 32.25 -27.86
C TYR A 225 9.39 33.69 -28.29
N VAL A 226 8.94 34.53 -27.36
CA VAL A 226 8.65 35.94 -27.63
C VAL A 226 9.94 36.76 -27.71
N SER A 227 10.93 36.51 -26.84
CA SER A 227 12.18 37.28 -26.81
C SER A 227 13.15 36.88 -27.93
N GLU A 228 13.38 35.58 -28.13
CA GLU A 228 14.41 35.07 -29.04
C GLU A 228 13.88 34.88 -30.47
N HIS A 229 12.59 34.62 -30.62
CA HIS A 229 12.00 34.29 -31.92
C HIS A 229 10.93 35.28 -32.37
N PHE A 230 10.48 36.20 -31.52
CA PHE A 230 9.36 37.11 -31.79
C PHE A 230 8.07 36.37 -32.23
N LEU A 231 7.88 35.13 -31.75
CA LEU A 231 6.77 34.27 -32.12
C LEU A 231 5.80 34.05 -30.95
N LEU A 232 4.50 34.11 -31.25
CA LEU A 232 3.46 33.68 -30.33
C LEU A 232 3.28 32.17 -30.41
N VAL A 233 3.77 31.47 -29.38
CA VAL A 233 3.73 30.01 -29.32
C VAL A 233 2.30 29.51 -29.08
N ARG A 234 1.86 28.52 -29.87
CA ARG A 234 0.59 27.81 -29.68
C ARG A 234 0.78 26.58 -28.80
N ARG A 235 -0.29 26.17 -28.13
CA ARG A 235 -0.32 24.99 -27.26
C ARG A 235 0.22 23.72 -27.90
N GLN A 236 -0.24 23.39 -29.10
CA GLN A 236 0.16 22.19 -29.83
C GLN A 236 1.67 22.15 -30.11
N HIS A 237 2.29 23.32 -30.28
CA HIS A 237 3.72 23.42 -30.51
C HIS A 237 4.52 23.04 -29.26
N ILE A 238 4.10 23.53 -28.09
CA ILE A 238 4.70 23.14 -26.81
C ILE A 238 4.50 21.64 -26.58
N GLU A 239 3.28 21.13 -26.79
CA GLU A 239 2.96 19.71 -26.57
C GLU A 239 3.83 18.78 -27.43
N LYS A 240 3.99 19.07 -28.73
CA LYS A 240 4.81 18.25 -29.64
C LYS A 240 6.28 18.24 -29.26
N ASN A 241 6.78 19.34 -28.71
CA ASN A 241 8.19 19.52 -28.35
C ASN A 241 8.47 19.20 -26.87
N THR A 242 7.50 18.62 -26.14
CA THR A 242 7.66 18.27 -24.72
C THR A 242 7.70 16.76 -24.54
N GLU A 243 8.75 16.28 -23.87
CA GLU A 243 8.98 14.88 -23.56
C GLU A 243 9.00 14.67 -22.04
N ILE A 244 8.50 13.51 -21.57
CA ILE A 244 8.54 13.15 -20.15
C ILE A 244 9.82 12.36 -19.90
N LEU A 245 10.66 12.86 -18.98
CA LEU A 245 11.92 12.22 -18.61
C LEU A 245 11.71 11.15 -17.54
N GLU A 246 11.06 11.51 -16.42
CA GLU A 246 10.86 10.60 -15.29
C GLU A 246 9.50 10.84 -14.62
N LYS A 247 8.92 9.78 -14.05
CA LYS A 247 7.71 9.84 -13.22
C LYS A 247 8.03 9.39 -11.81
N VAL A 248 7.83 10.28 -10.84
CA VAL A 248 8.15 10.02 -9.43
C VAL A 248 6.97 10.41 -8.56
N ASN A 249 6.41 9.46 -7.80
CA ASN A 249 5.22 9.74 -6.98
C ASN A 249 5.53 10.53 -5.69
N ASP A 250 6.77 10.48 -5.20
CA ASP A 250 7.19 11.28 -4.04
C ASP A 250 7.59 12.69 -4.48
N ILE A 251 6.89 13.70 -3.98
CA ILE A 251 7.09 15.11 -4.31
C ILE A 251 8.51 15.58 -3.95
N LYS A 252 9.07 15.11 -2.82
CA LYS A 252 10.43 15.51 -2.41
C LYS A 252 11.44 14.99 -3.41
N ARG A 253 11.33 13.69 -3.74
CA ARG A 253 12.20 13.06 -4.73
C ARG A 253 12.00 13.66 -6.13
N LEU A 254 10.78 14.02 -6.51
CA LEU A 254 10.48 14.69 -7.79
C LEU A 254 11.22 16.03 -7.92
N LYS A 255 11.23 16.85 -6.87
CA LYS A 255 11.99 18.11 -6.82
C LYS A 255 13.50 17.86 -6.90
N MET A 256 14.00 16.84 -6.20
CA MET A 256 15.41 16.48 -6.26
C MET A 256 15.81 16.01 -7.66
N THR A 257 14.99 15.18 -8.31
CA THR A 257 15.21 14.72 -9.69
C THR A 257 15.26 15.89 -10.67
N GLU A 258 14.36 16.87 -10.56
CA GLU A 258 14.41 18.09 -11.38
C GLU A 258 15.74 18.83 -11.15
N ALA A 259 16.11 19.09 -9.90
CA ALA A 259 17.34 19.82 -9.57
C ALA A 259 18.59 19.10 -10.11
N ILE A 260 18.64 17.78 -10.00
CA ILE A 260 19.72 16.94 -10.52
C ILE A 260 19.80 17.06 -12.05
N LEU A 261 18.67 16.96 -12.75
CA LEU A 261 18.64 17.06 -14.21
C LEU A 261 19.01 18.47 -14.69
N ILE A 262 18.57 19.52 -14.00
CA ILE A 262 18.99 20.89 -14.30
C ILE A 262 20.50 21.05 -14.12
N TYR A 263 21.06 20.49 -13.04
CA TYR A 263 22.49 20.55 -12.76
C TYR A 263 23.33 19.83 -13.81
N PHE A 264 22.89 18.67 -14.30
CA PHE A 264 23.64 17.90 -15.30
C PHE A 264 23.47 18.41 -16.73
N GLU A 265 22.28 18.90 -17.09
CA GLU A 265 21.96 19.24 -18.49
C GLU A 265 22.10 20.73 -18.81
N GLU A 266 22.32 21.57 -17.80
CA GLU A 266 22.49 23.04 -17.90
C GLU A 266 21.54 23.72 -18.91
N PRO A 267 20.21 23.59 -18.74
CA PRO A 267 19.22 24.07 -19.70
C PRO A 267 19.28 25.59 -19.90
N THR A 268 19.37 26.05 -21.16
CA THR A 268 19.45 27.49 -21.50
C THR A 268 18.15 28.26 -21.25
N ILE A 269 16.98 27.61 -21.33
CA ILE A 269 15.66 28.25 -21.15
C ILE A 269 15.29 28.33 -19.65
N TYR A 270 16.27 28.28 -18.75
CA TYR A 270 16.04 28.28 -17.32
C TYR A 270 16.08 29.70 -16.74
N ILE A 271 14.90 30.28 -16.52
CA ILE A 271 14.75 31.43 -15.65
C ILE A 271 14.39 30.90 -14.28
N GLN A 272 15.39 30.77 -13.42
CA GLN A 272 15.19 30.55 -12.00
C GLN A 272 14.33 31.72 -11.50
N GLN A 273 13.04 31.47 -11.23
CA GLN A 273 12.26 32.45 -10.48
C GLN A 273 12.98 32.58 -9.15
N GLN A 274 13.58 33.74 -8.90
CA GLN A 274 14.21 34.01 -7.61
C GLN A 274 13.20 33.62 -6.54
N PRO A 275 13.53 32.69 -5.64
CA PRO A 275 12.63 32.40 -4.53
C PRO A 275 12.44 33.72 -3.79
N GLU A 276 11.20 34.14 -3.58
CA GLU A 276 10.83 35.19 -2.62
C GLU A 276 11.10 34.70 -1.18
N VAL A 277 12.34 34.28 -0.93
CA VAL A 277 12.85 34.02 0.41
C VAL A 277 13.91 35.09 0.61
N SER A 278 13.44 36.28 1.01
CA SER A 278 14.27 37.19 1.76
C SER A 278 14.77 36.43 2.99
N LEU A 279 16.00 35.94 2.93
CA LEU A 279 16.72 35.51 4.11
C LEU A 279 16.74 36.69 5.10
N PRO A 280 16.35 36.52 6.38
CA PRO A 280 16.30 37.61 7.35
C PRO A 280 17.66 38.27 7.67
N SER A 281 18.76 37.83 7.06
CA SER A 281 20.12 38.24 7.43
C SER A 281 20.70 39.39 6.61
N LYS A 282 19.92 40.03 5.74
CA LYS A 282 20.36 41.22 4.98
C LYS A 282 19.47 42.43 5.23
N GLN A 283 19.20 42.75 6.50
CA GLN A 283 18.87 44.14 6.82
C GLN A 283 20.17 44.94 6.83
N PRO A 284 20.29 46.02 6.03
CA PRO A 284 21.41 46.94 6.19
C PRO A 284 21.36 47.55 7.60
N PRO A 285 22.51 47.84 8.23
CA PRO A 285 22.53 48.44 9.56
C PRO A 285 21.77 49.77 9.53
N PRO A 286 20.98 50.09 10.57
CA PRO A 286 20.21 51.32 10.62
C PRO A 286 21.15 52.51 10.49
N GLY A 287 20.88 53.35 9.49
CA GLY A 287 21.69 54.50 9.12
C GLY A 287 21.96 55.42 10.31
N ARG A 288 23.24 55.75 10.46
CA ARG A 288 23.72 56.87 11.29
C ARG A 288 23.01 58.13 10.81
N LYS A 289 22.16 58.72 11.65
CA LYS A 289 21.61 60.06 11.43
C LYS A 289 22.79 61.02 11.32
N GLN A 290 23.03 61.59 10.14
CA GLN A 290 23.88 62.76 10.01
C GLN A 290 23.12 63.94 10.62
N ALA A 291 23.74 64.56 11.62
CA ALA A 291 23.31 65.85 12.14
C ALA A 291 23.55 66.89 11.05
N VAL A 292 22.48 67.58 10.66
CA VAL A 292 22.57 68.81 9.87
C VAL A 292 22.93 69.93 10.84
N SER A 293 24.05 70.60 10.57
CA SER A 293 24.36 71.96 11.02
C SER A 293 24.37 72.85 9.78
#